data_AF-U5DBL6-F1
#
_entry.id   AF-U5DBL6-F1
#
_cell.length_a   1.000
_cell.length_b   1.000
_cell.length_c   1.000
_cell.angle_alpha   90.00
_cell.angle_beta   90.00
_cell.angle_gamma   90.00
#
_symmetry.space_group_name_H-M   'P 1'
#
loop_
_entity.id
_entity.type
_entity.pdbx_description
1 polymer ?
#
loop_
_entity_poly.entity_id
_entity_poly.type
_entity_poly.pdbx_seq_one_letter_code
_entity_poly.pdbx_strand_id
1 'polypeptide(L)'
;MIKAREEKANNGESVGYGHDFFGMLLKSGHDTKKDAKLSLQDILDECKTFYFAGHETTYGLITWIIILLAMHPEWQDKARKEVTEVFSSSIPTMDGISRLKIVSS
;
A
#
# COMPACT_ATOMS: atom_id res chain seq x y z
N MET A 1 -10.63 17.31 -1.17
CA MET A 1 -9.91 16.31 -0.37
C MET A 1 -8.74 16.90 0.40
N ILE A 2 -7.83 17.63 -0.26
CA ILE A 2 -6.63 18.24 0.35
C ILE A 2 -7.00 19.34 1.37
N LYS A 3 -7.79 20.34 0.96
CA LYS A 3 -8.29 21.40 1.85
C LYS A 3 -9.00 20.87 3.11
N ALA A 4 -9.77 19.80 2.94
CA ALA A 4 -10.48 19.15 4.05
C ALA A 4 -9.53 18.45 5.05
N ARG A 5 -8.35 17.99 4.61
CA ARG A 5 -7.33 17.42 5.49
C ARG A 5 -6.48 18.51 6.16
N GLU A 6 -6.21 19.61 5.47
CA GLU A 6 -5.53 20.78 6.04
C GLU A 6 -6.38 21.45 7.14
N GLU A 7 -7.69 21.61 6.93
CA GLU A 7 -8.61 22.13 7.96
C GLU A 7 -8.66 21.23 9.20
N LYS A 8 -8.70 19.91 9.01
CA LYS A 8 -8.68 18.95 10.13
C LYS A 8 -7.37 18.97 10.91
N ALA A 9 -6.24 19.16 10.22
CA ALA A 9 -4.93 19.30 10.86
C ALA A 9 -4.82 20.61 11.66
N ASN A 10 -5.32 21.72 11.13
CA ASN A 10 -5.32 23.01 11.82
C ASN A 10 -6.28 23.06 13.02
N ASN A 11 -7.35 22.25 13.01
CA ASN A 11 -8.31 22.16 14.10
C ASN A 11 -7.87 21.27 15.27
N GLY A 12 -6.67 20.67 15.21
CA GLY A 12 -6.12 19.88 16.31
C GLY A 12 -6.79 18.52 16.55
N GLU A 13 -7.54 18.00 15.57
CA GLU A 13 -8.13 16.65 15.66
C GLU A 13 -7.02 15.57 15.64
N SER A 14 -7.16 14.54 16.47
CA SER A 14 -6.14 13.49 16.71
C SER A 14 -5.72 12.69 15.47
N VAL A 15 -6.43 12.82 14.35
CA VAL A 15 -6.13 12.17 13.05
C VAL A 15 -5.57 13.16 12.00
N GLY A 16 -5.63 14.48 12.23
CA GLY A 16 -5.02 15.54 11.40
C GLY A 16 -4.95 15.27 9.89
N TYR A 17 -3.73 15.20 9.35
CA TYR A 17 -3.42 14.94 7.93
C TYR A 17 -3.70 13.50 7.46
N GLY A 18 -3.98 12.57 8.38
CA GLY A 18 -4.07 11.13 8.13
C GLY A 18 -2.73 10.40 8.30
N HIS A 19 -2.78 9.09 8.53
CA HIS A 19 -1.61 8.21 8.66
C HIS A 19 -1.24 7.50 7.34
N ASP A 20 -1.90 7.83 6.24
CA ASP A 20 -1.54 7.33 4.92
C ASP A 20 -0.33 8.08 4.34
N PHE A 21 0.28 7.54 3.28
CA PHE A 21 1.46 8.10 2.63
C PHE A 21 1.28 9.60 2.29
N PHE A 22 0.11 9.96 1.79
CA PHE A 22 -0.21 11.35 1.46
C PHE A 22 -0.29 12.23 2.71
N GLY A 23 -0.89 11.75 3.80
CA GLY A 23 -0.92 12.44 5.09
C GLY A 23 0.47 12.62 5.71
N MET A 24 1.36 11.64 5.55
CA MET A 24 2.76 11.75 5.97
C MET A 24 3.53 12.81 5.17
N LEU A 25 3.32 12.87 3.84
CA LEU A 25 3.92 13.90 2.98
C LEU A 25 3.42 15.31 3.31
N LEU A 26 2.11 15.45 3.55
CA LEU A 26 1.51 16.73 3.96
C LEU A 26 2.06 17.21 5.31
N LYS A 27 2.22 16.30 6.29
CA LYS A 27 2.84 16.63 7.58
C LYS A 27 4.29 17.06 7.42
N SER A 28 5.08 16.34 6.62
CA SER A 28 6.48 16.66 6.34
C SER A 28 6.64 18.03 5.70
N GLY A 29 5.79 18.38 4.72
CA GLY A 29 5.79 19.69 4.08
C GLY A 29 5.33 20.84 4.99
N HIS A 30 4.71 20.56 6.13
CA HIS A 30 4.30 21.59 7.10
C HIS A 30 5.37 21.82 8.19
N ASP A 31 6.10 20.76 8.58
CA ASP A 31 7.12 20.80 9.64
C ASP A 31 8.52 21.30 9.15
N THR A 32 8.75 21.42 7.84
CA THR A 32 10.02 21.95 7.31
C THR A 32 10.10 23.49 7.38
N LYS A 33 11.26 24.01 7.79
CA LYS A 33 11.58 25.45 7.77
C LYS A 33 11.30 26.03 6.36
N LYS A 34 10.91 27.30 6.28
CA LYS A 34 10.42 28.01 5.07
C LYS A 34 11.21 27.76 3.76
N ASP A 35 12.48 27.39 3.83
CA ASP A 35 13.36 27.13 2.67
C ASP A 35 13.32 25.67 2.14
N ALA A 36 12.65 24.75 2.83
CA ALA A 36 12.54 23.33 2.45
C ALA A 36 11.07 22.86 2.41
N LYS A 37 10.14 23.78 2.15
CA LYS A 37 8.72 23.49 2.04
C LYS A 37 8.44 22.84 0.69
N LEU A 38 8.16 21.54 0.68
CA LEU A 38 7.67 20.86 -0.53
C LEU A 38 6.38 21.53 -0.99
N SER A 39 6.31 21.89 -2.27
CA SER A 39 5.06 22.38 -2.85
C SER A 39 4.01 21.27 -2.80
N LEU A 40 2.74 21.65 -2.73
CA LEU A 40 1.65 20.68 -2.88
C LEU A 40 1.76 19.92 -4.21
N GLN A 41 2.29 20.58 -5.24
CA GLN A 41 2.52 20.00 -6.55
C GLN A 41 3.61 18.93 -6.50
N ASP A 42 4.72 19.19 -5.80
CA ASP A 42 5.80 18.21 -5.61
C ASP A 42 5.27 16.96 -4.88
N ILE A 43 4.45 17.16 -3.83
CA ILE A 43 3.81 16.05 -3.09
C ILE A 43 2.92 15.21 -4.01
N LEU A 44 2.13 15.86 -4.87
CA LEU A 44 1.25 15.16 -5.81
C LEU A 44 2.03 14.41 -6.88
N ASP A 45 3.12 14.98 -7.36
CA ASP A 45 3.96 14.38 -8.40
C ASP A 45 4.76 13.19 -7.86
N GLU A 46 5.23 13.24 -6.61
CA GLU A 46 5.80 12.08 -5.91
C GLU A 46 4.76 10.97 -5.70
N CYS A 47 3.52 11.31 -5.30
CA CYS A 47 2.44 10.32 -5.19
C CYS A 47 2.12 9.65 -6.53
N LYS A 48 2.07 10.42 -7.62
CA LYS A 48 1.85 9.86 -8.97
C LYS A 48 3.00 8.96 -9.37
N THR A 49 4.23 9.38 -9.13
CA THR A 49 5.43 8.59 -9.46
C THR A 49 5.41 7.24 -8.75
N PHE A 50 5.14 7.23 -7.44
CA PHE A 50 5.00 5.99 -6.67
C PHE A 50 3.85 5.11 -7.19
N TYR A 51 2.71 5.74 -7.52
CA TYR A 51 1.57 5.02 -8.08
C TYR A 51 1.91 4.36 -9.42
N PHE A 52 2.48 5.09 -10.38
CA PHE A 52 2.81 4.54 -11.69
C PHE A 52 3.90 3.47 -11.61
N ALA A 53 4.97 3.74 -10.85
CA ALA A 53 6.06 2.79 -10.66
C ALA A 53 5.55 1.49 -10.01
N GLY A 54 4.69 1.60 -8.99
CA GLY A 54 4.11 0.43 -8.32
C GLY A 54 3.05 -0.29 -9.17
N HIS A 55 2.21 0.46 -9.88
CA HIS A 55 1.08 -0.11 -10.61
C HIS A 55 1.53 -0.95 -11.80
N GLU A 56 2.39 -0.42 -12.68
CA GLU A 56 2.81 -1.14 -13.89
C GLU A 56 3.60 -2.41 -13.54
N THR A 57 4.51 -2.33 -12.56
CA THR A 57 5.34 -3.46 -12.14
C THR A 57 4.52 -4.52 -11.40
N THR A 58 3.66 -4.11 -10.46
CA THR A 58 2.82 -5.05 -9.68
C THR A 58 1.76 -5.70 -10.56
N TYR A 59 1.14 -4.95 -11.47
CA TYR A 59 0.19 -5.51 -12.44
C TYR A 59 0.86 -6.59 -13.32
N GLY A 60 2.04 -6.28 -13.86
CA GLY A 60 2.80 -7.25 -14.65
C GLY A 60 3.15 -8.50 -13.85
N LEU A 61 3.63 -8.32 -12.61
CA LEU A 61 3.96 -9.42 -11.71
C LEU A 61 2.74 -10.32 -11.41
N ILE A 62 1.62 -9.74 -11.00
CA ILE A 62 0.38 -10.48 -10.70
C ILE A 62 -0.11 -11.22 -11.95
N THR A 63 -0.06 -10.58 -13.11
CA THR A 63 -0.46 -11.21 -14.38
C THR A 63 0.37 -12.46 -14.65
N TRP A 64 1.69 -12.37 -14.53
CA TRP A 64 2.59 -13.52 -14.70
C TRP A 64 2.38 -14.60 -13.64
N ILE A 65 2.16 -14.22 -12.38
CA ILE A 65 1.83 -15.17 -11.31
C ILE A 65 0.56 -15.95 -11.66
N ILE A 66 -0.51 -15.27 -12.10
CA ILE A 66 -1.77 -15.93 -12.48
C ILE A 66 -1.55 -16.87 -13.67
N ILE A 67 -0.79 -16.44 -14.68
CA ILE A 67 -0.45 -17.28 -15.84
C ILE A 67 0.31 -18.54 -15.39
N LEU A 68 1.33 -18.39 -14.54
CA LEU A 68 2.12 -19.50 -14.03
C LEU A 68 1.27 -20.46 -13.20
N LEU A 69 0.41 -19.96 -12.30
CA LEU A 69 -0.49 -20.79 -11.52
C LEU A 69 -1.50 -21.54 -12.40
N ALA A 70 -2.03 -20.91 -13.44
CA ALA A 70 -2.94 -21.55 -14.39
C ALA A 70 -2.24 -22.64 -15.22
N MET A 71 -0.96 -22.46 -15.55
CA MET A 71 -0.13 -23.46 -16.22
C MET A 71 0.34 -24.60 -15.31
N HIS A 72 0.35 -24.36 -13.99
CA HIS A 72 0.82 -25.28 -12.96
C HIS A 72 -0.25 -25.51 -11.87
N PRO A 73 -1.35 -26.24 -12.18
CA PRO A 73 -2.46 -26.46 -11.24
C PRO A 73 -2.02 -27.06 -9.91
N GLU A 74 -0.97 -27.90 -9.91
CA GLU A 74 -0.40 -28.50 -8.70
C GLU A 74 0.14 -27.46 -7.72
N TRP A 75 0.70 -26.36 -8.22
CA TRP A 75 1.18 -25.25 -7.39
C TRP A 75 0.03 -24.35 -6.97
N GLN A 76 -0.96 -24.14 -7.83
CA GLN A 76 -2.18 -23.44 -7.50
C GLN A 76 -2.95 -24.11 -6.35
N ASP A 77 -3.08 -25.43 -6.38
CA ASP A 77 -3.77 -26.19 -5.33
C ASP A 77 -3.00 -26.16 -4.02
N LYS A 78 -1.67 -26.28 -4.06
CA LYS A 78 -0.81 -26.14 -2.87
C LYS A 78 -0.94 -24.75 -2.23
N ALA A 79 -0.86 -23.69 -3.02
CA ALA A 79 -0.99 -22.32 -2.54
C ALA A 79 -2.40 -22.07 -1.96
N ARG A 80 -3.45 -22.54 -2.64
CA ARG A 80 -4.84 -22.42 -2.14
C ARG A 80 -5.04 -23.17 -0.83
N LYS A 81 -4.48 -24.37 -0.72
CA LYS A 81 -4.53 -25.17 0.50
C LYS A 81 -3.84 -24.46 1.67
N GLU A 82 -2.64 -23.93 1.45
CA GLU A 82 -1.91 -23.16 2.47
C GLU A 82 -2.73 -21.97 2.98
N VAL A 83 -3.27 -21.15 2.07
CA VAL A 83 -4.11 -19.99 2.44
C VAL A 83 -5.34 -20.43 3.25
N THR A 84 -5.98 -21.53 2.85
CA THR A 84 -7.16 -22.05 3.54
C THR A 84 -6.81 -22.60 4.93
N GLU A 85 -5.67 -23.25 5.09
CA GLU A 85 -5.19 -23.77 6.38
C GLU A 85 -4.79 -22.64 7.34
N VAL A 86 -4.17 -21.58 6.83
CA VAL A 86 -3.70 -20.46 7.66
C VAL A 86 -4.84 -19.53 8.06
N PHE A 87 -5.75 -19.20 7.14
CA PHE A 87 -6.79 -18.19 7.36
C PHE A 87 -8.20 -18.76 7.49
N SER A 88 -8.48 -19.97 7.01
CA SER A 88 -9.82 -20.58 6.99
C SER A 88 -10.88 -19.63 6.41
N SER A 89 -11.65 -18.93 7.25
CA SER A 89 -12.62 -17.89 6.85
C SER A 89 -12.42 -16.57 7.63
N SER A 90 -11.26 -16.40 8.25
CA SER A 90 -10.89 -15.22 9.01
C SER A 90 -10.25 -14.15 8.13
N ILE A 91 -10.35 -12.89 8.56
CA ILE A 91 -9.71 -11.76 7.89
C ILE A 91 -8.19 -11.95 7.98
N PRO A 92 -7.44 -11.78 6.87
CA PRO A 92 -5.98 -11.91 6.90
C PRO A 92 -5.33 -10.97 7.92
N THR A 93 -4.48 -11.54 8.78
CA THR A 93 -3.66 -10.82 9.76
C THR A 93 -2.18 -10.84 9.34
N MET A 94 -1.38 -9.87 9.82
CA MET A 94 0.06 -9.83 9.53
C MET A 94 0.78 -11.12 9.97
N ASP A 95 0.42 -11.64 11.15
CA ASP A 95 0.93 -12.91 11.65
C ASP A 95 0.55 -14.07 10.73
N GLY A 96 -0.69 -14.11 10.23
CA GLY A 96 -1.11 -15.12 9.27
C GLY A 96 -0.34 -15.00 7.95
N ILE A 97 -0.12 -13.79 7.44
CA ILE A 97 0.62 -13.58 6.18
C ILE A 97 2.05 -14.11 6.31
N SER A 98 2.70 -13.90 7.46
CA SER A 98 4.05 -14.42 7.72
C SER A 98 4.17 -15.95 7.70
N ARG A 99 3.04 -16.66 7.79
CA ARG A 99 2.97 -18.14 7.78
C ARG A 99 2.72 -18.73 6.39
N LEU A 100 2.49 -17.91 5.37
CA LEU A 100 2.30 -18.34 3.98
C LEU A 100 3.64 -18.62 3.28
N LYS A 101 4.21 -19.81 3.49
CA LYS A 101 5.53 -20.16 2.96
C LYS A 101 5.52 -20.34 1.45
N ILE A 102 4.52 -21.03 0.91
CA ILE A 102 4.42 -21.35 -0.52
C ILE A 102 4.14 -20.08 -1.33
N VAL A 103 3.27 -19.21 -0.84
CA VAL A 103 2.98 -17.94 -1.51
C VAL A 103 4.17 -16.96 -1.44
N SER A 104 4.99 -17.05 -0.39
CA SER A 104 6.17 -16.20 -0.21
C SER A 104 7.47 -16.73 -0.84
N SER A 105 7.44 -17.96 -1.37
CA SER A 105 8.62 -18.73 -1.78
C SER A 105 9.12 -18.41 -3.18
#